data_AF-A0A196LE16-F1
#
_entry.id   AF-A0A196LE16-F1
#
_cell.length_a   1.000
_cell.length_b   1.000
_cell.length_c   1.000
_cell.angle_alpha   90.00
_cell.angle_beta   90.00
_cell.angle_gamma   90.00
#
_symmetry.space_group_name_H-M   'P 1'
#
loop_
_entity.id
_entity.type
_entity.pdbx_description
1 polymer ?
#
loop_
_entity_poly.entity_id
_entity_poly.type
_entity_poly.pdbx_seq_one_letter_code
_entity_poly.pdbx_strand_id
1 'polypeptide(L)'
;MDNDNLRITLTWPVSTIDGEPSLTSGSLTITQYPSGDFLLMVSAGDEHFPDGAEIQFPVSAEHAQLVKRALSGEHIGEIGE
;
A
#
# COMPACT_ATOMS: atom_id res chain seq x y z
N MET A 1 8.83 5.72 -20.75
CA MET A 1 9.12 4.32 -20.39
C MET A 1 8.63 4.18 -18.97
N ASP A 2 7.47 3.57 -18.80
CA ASP A 2 6.84 3.47 -17.49
C ASP A 2 7.60 2.46 -16.64
N ASN A 3 8.16 2.97 -15.56
CA ASN A 3 8.89 2.22 -14.55
C ASN A 3 7.92 1.34 -13.77
N ASP A 4 8.34 0.13 -13.42
CA ASP A 4 7.54 -0.89 -12.72
C ASP A 4 6.76 -0.34 -11.51
N ASN A 5 5.49 -0.01 -11.75
CA ASN A 5 4.52 0.40 -10.73
C ASN A 5 3.76 -0.84 -10.28
N LEU A 6 4.21 -1.47 -9.19
CA LEU A 6 3.44 -2.52 -8.56
C LEU A 6 2.37 -1.85 -7.68
N ARG A 7 1.12 -1.92 -8.13
CA ARG A 7 -0.03 -1.43 -7.37
C ARG A 7 -0.87 -2.59 -6.89
N ILE A 8 -1.12 -2.65 -5.59
CA ILE A 8 -2.10 -3.56 -5.02
C ILE A 8 -3.19 -2.76 -4.33
N THR A 9 -4.43 -3.04 -4.71
CA THR A 9 -5.61 -2.55 -4.02
C THR A 9 -6.05 -3.65 -3.06
N LEU A 10 -6.13 -3.31 -1.77
CA LEU A 10 -6.56 -4.23 -0.72
C LEU A 10 -7.83 -3.67 -0.09
N THR A 11 -8.87 -4.49 0.00
CA THR A 11 -10.10 -4.12 0.70
C THR A 11 -10.07 -4.78 2.07
N TRP A 12 -10.27 -3.99 3.12
CA TRP A 12 -10.33 -4.50 4.49
C TRP A 12 -11.58 -3.98 5.20
N PRO A 13 -12.25 -4.83 6.00
CA PRO A 13 -13.41 -4.40 6.77
C PRO A 13 -12.96 -3.39 7.83
N VAL A 14 -13.73 -2.30 7.98
CA VAL A 14 -13.57 -1.35 9.07
C VAL A 14 -14.89 -1.20 9.81
N SER A 15 -14.81 -1.16 11.13
CA SER A 15 -15.96 -0.74 11.94
C SER A 15 -15.94 0.78 12.02
N THR A 16 -17.02 1.42 11.58
CA THR A 16 -17.20 2.85 11.85
C THR A 16 -17.44 3.06 13.34
N ILE A 17 -17.18 4.27 13.84
CA ILE A 17 -17.34 4.64 15.27
C ILE A 17 -18.79 4.40 15.76
N ASP A 18 -19.76 4.39 14.84
CA ASP A 18 -21.19 4.14 15.13
C ASP A 18 -21.60 2.66 15.06
N GLY A 19 -20.65 1.74 14.85
CA GLY A 19 -20.88 0.30 14.90
C GLY A 19 -21.52 -0.30 13.63
N GLU A 20 -21.74 0.50 12.59
CA GLU A 20 -22.12 -0.04 11.28
C GLU A 20 -20.89 -0.61 10.56
N PRO A 21 -20.97 -1.84 10.03
CA PRO A 21 -19.89 -2.43 9.25
C PRO A 21 -19.75 -1.65 7.93
N SER A 22 -18.62 -0.96 7.76
CA SER A 22 -18.26 -0.36 6.47
C SER A 22 -17.10 -1.13 5.84
N LEU A 23 -17.01 -1.05 4.52
CA LEU A 23 -15.87 -1.56 3.77
C LEU A 23 -15.01 -0.35 3.37
N THR A 24 -13.84 -0.21 3.97
CA THR A 24 -12.81 0.70 3.47
C THR A 24 -11.94 -0.04 2.47
N SER A 25 -11.68 0.60 1.35
CA SER A 25 -10.67 0.17 0.40
C SER A 25 -9.36 0.91 0.67
N GLY A 26 -8.28 0.17 0.83
CA GLY A 26 -6.94 0.72 0.81
C GLY A 26 -6.26 0.46 -0.52
N SER A 27 -5.28 1.30 -0.86
CA SER A 27 -4.32 0.93 -1.88
C SER A 27 -2.90 1.10 -1.36
N LEU A 28 -2.06 0.11 -1.67
CA LEU A 28 -0.64 0.13 -1.44
C LEU A 28 0.05 0.10 -2.80
N THR A 29 0.79 1.16 -3.11
CA THR A 29 1.49 1.29 -4.39
C THR A 29 2.98 1.49 -4.15
N ILE A 30 3.80 0.73 -4.88
CA ILE A 30 5.24 1.02 -4.99
C ILE A 30 5.52 1.55 -6.39
N THR A 31 6.07 2.75 -6.42
CA THR A 31 6.50 3.45 -7.63
C THR A 31 8.02 3.52 -7.64
N GLN A 32 8.62 3.21 -8.79
CA GLN A 32 10.05 3.44 -9.03
C GLN A 32 10.23 4.68 -9.92
N TYR A 33 10.98 5.67 -9.45
CA TYR A 33 11.30 6.85 -10.24
C TYR A 33 12.45 6.58 -11.22
N PRO A 34 12.55 7.35 -12.33
CA PRO A 34 13.66 7.22 -13.28
C PRO A 34 15.04 7.44 -12.65
N SER A 35 15.10 8.14 -11.50
CA SER A 35 16.32 8.31 -10.71
C SER A 35 16.80 7.04 -10.01
N GLY A 36 15.98 5.99 -9.96
CA GLY A 36 16.22 4.77 -9.20
C GLY A 36 15.65 4.79 -7.78
N ASP A 37 15.05 5.92 -7.36
CA ASP A 37 14.40 6.04 -6.06
C ASP A 37 13.07 5.30 -6.03
N PHE A 38 12.68 4.83 -4.85
CA PHE A 38 11.39 4.14 -4.64
C PHE A 38 10.52 4.90 -3.66
N LEU A 39 9.22 4.93 -3.96
CA LEU A 39 8.20 5.54 -3.12
C LEU A 39 7.10 4.52 -2.84
N LEU A 40 6.81 4.33 -1.55
CA LEU A 40 5.65 3.60 -1.07
C LEU A 40 4.52 4.59 -0.79
N MET A 41 3.39 4.41 -1.45
CA MET A 41 2.19 5.21 -1.27
C MET A 41 1.11 4.36 -0.62
N VAL A 42 0.55 4.86 0.48
CA VAL A 42 -0.57 4.24 1.20
C VAL A 42 -1.76 5.19 1.12
N SER A 43 -2.89 4.70 0.65
CA SER A 43 -4.16 5.41 0.76
C SER A 43 -5.22 4.49 1.35
N ALA A 44 -6.18 5.06 2.06
CA ALA A 44 -7.33 4.36 2.60
C ALA A 44 -8.56 5.25 2.41
N GLY A 45 -9.67 4.69 1.96
CA GLY A 45 -10.94 5.38 1.77
C GLY A 45 -11.98 4.44 1.18
N ASP A 46 -13.24 4.84 1.15
CA ASP A 46 -14.28 4.09 0.46
C ASP A 46 -14.95 4.94 -0.63
N GLU A 47 -15.87 4.36 -1.41
CA GLU A 47 -16.58 5.08 -2.47
C GLU A 47 -17.43 6.26 -1.94
N HIS A 48 -17.76 6.25 -0.65
CA HIS A 48 -18.54 7.27 0.04
C HIS A 48 -17.66 8.29 0.78
N PHE A 49 -16.44 7.89 1.16
CA PHE A 49 -15.42 8.68 1.84
C PHE A 49 -14.07 8.41 1.19
N PRO A 50 -13.80 9.01 0.01
CA PRO A 50 -12.47 8.96 -0.58
C PRO A 50 -11.59 9.83 0.30
N ASP A 51 -10.99 9.24 1.33
CA ASP A 51 -9.95 9.92 2.10
C ASP A 51 -8.79 10.12 1.10
N GLY A 52 -8.73 11.34 0.55
CA GLY A 52 -7.68 11.74 -0.38
C GLY A 52 -6.30 11.86 0.30
N ALA A 53 -6.21 11.48 1.57
CA ALA A 53 -4.99 11.40 2.34
C ALA A 53 -4.16 10.21 1.85
N GLU A 54 -3.24 10.51 0.93
CA GLU A 54 -2.17 9.60 0.56
C GLU A 54 -0.95 9.89 1.43
N ILE A 55 -0.44 8.85 2.09
CA ILE A 55 0.79 8.92 2.86
C ILE A 55 1.92 8.35 2.00
N GLN A 56 3.00 9.10 1.86
CA GLN A 56 4.13 8.75 1.02
C GLN A 56 5.38 8.50 1.87
N PHE A 57 6.03 7.37 1.66
CA PHE A 57 7.27 6.98 2.33
C PHE A 57 8.36 6.73 1.28
N PRO A 58 9.45 7.53 1.27
CA PRO A 58 10.63 7.15 0.51
C PRO A 58 11.21 5.86 1.11
N VAL A 59 11.50 4.88 0.26
CA VAL A 59 12.04 3.58 0.69
C VAL A 59 13.30 3.25 -0.09
N SER A 60 14.21 2.51 0.54
CA SER A 60 15.39 1.98 -0.14
C SER A 60 15.00 0.91 -1.15
N ALA A 61 15.88 0.61 -2.11
CA ALA A 61 15.65 -0.46 -3.08
C ALA A 61 15.43 -1.83 -2.41
N GLU A 62 16.16 -2.13 -1.33
CA GLU A 62 16.00 -3.38 -0.57
C GLU A 62 14.61 -3.49 0.05
N HIS A 63 14.15 -2.44 0.73
CA HIS A 63 12.80 -2.41 1.31
C HIS A 63 11.72 -2.45 0.24
N ALA A 64 11.91 -1.76 -0.89
CA ALA A 64 10.97 -1.82 -2.01
C ALA A 64 10.82 -3.24 -2.56
N GLN A 65 11.90 -4.00 -2.67
CA GLN A 65 11.86 -5.41 -3.10
C GLN A 65 11.15 -6.29 -2.08
N LEU A 66 11.40 -6.10 -0.78
CA LEU A 66 10.70 -6.84 0.28
C LEU A 66 9.19 -6.60 0.22
N VAL A 67 8.76 -5.34 0.08
CA VAL A 67 7.34 -5.02 -0.05
C VAL A 67 6.76 -5.55 -1.36
N LYS A 68 7.47 -5.47 -2.49
CA LYS A 68 7.01 -6.06 -3.77
C LYS A 68 6.77 -7.57 -3.64
N ARG A 69 7.69 -8.28 -2.99
CA ARG A 69 7.57 -9.71 -2.71
C ARG A 69 6.39 -10.00 -1.75
N ALA A 70 6.26 -9.24 -0.66
CA ALA A 70 5.14 -9.38 0.28
C ALA A 70 3.79 -9.20 -0.41
N LEU A 71 3.70 -8.15 -1.24
CA LEU A 71 2.53 -7.81 -2.04
C LEU A 71 2.19 -8.91 -3.05
N SER A 72 3.19 -9.62 -3.60
CA SER A 72 2.95 -10.75 -4.50
C SER A 72 2.38 -12.00 -3.83
N GLY A 73 2.17 -11.97 -2.50
CA GLY A 73 1.71 -13.11 -1.71
C GLY A 73 2.83 -14.04 -1.26
N GLU A 74 4.10 -13.62 -1.43
CA GLU A 74 5.25 -14.38 -0.94
C GLU A 74 5.39 -14.23 0.58
N HIS A 75 5.66 -15.32 1.28
CA HIS A 75 5.96 -15.29 2.71
C HIS A 75 7.39 -14.77 2.93
N ILE A 76 7.53 -13.54 3.44
CA ILE A 76 8.83 -12.84 3.57
C ILE A 76 9.57 -13.19 4.88
N GLY A 77 8.96 -13.99 5.75
CA GLY A 77 9.48 -14.38 7.06
C GLY A 77 8.58 -13.85 8.19
N GLU A 78 8.91 -14.24 9.42
CA GLU A 78 8.22 -13.76 10.62
C GLU A 78 8.82 -12.41 11.06
N ILE A 79 7.96 -11.45 11.41
CA ILE A 79 8.40 -10.26 12.13
C ILE A 79 8.67 -10.74 13.56
N GLY A 80 9.95 -10.87 13.92
CA GLY A 80 10.35 -11.31 15.25
C GLY A 80 9.82 -10.39 16.36
N GLU A 81 9.42 -10.99 17.47
CA GLU A 81 8.92 -10.33 18.70
C GLU A 81 9.94 -9.38 19.36
#